data_AF-A0A1S1LCE3-F1
#
_entry.id   AF-A0A1S1LCE3-F1
#
_cell.length_a   1.000
_cell.length_b   1.000
_cell.length_c   1.000
_cell.angle_alpha   90.00
_cell.angle_beta   90.00
_cell.angle_gamma   90.00
#
_symmetry.space_group_name_H-M   'P 1'
#
loop_
_entity.id
_entity.type
_entity.pdbx_description
1 polymer ?
#
loop_
_entity_poly.entity_id
_entity_poly.type
_entity_poly.pdbx_seq_one_letter_code
_entity_poly.pdbx_strand_id
1 'polypeptide(L)'
;MSVDEPTVDWFPLPDAELVFGLGSNLCHAVARAAAVDAIGEGVICDARAISVCGELVGLAAGWGAYERGSRYLNRADVCHRCVWIVAAARAELAAQIADARVEERHERVVATALGDSTVGERLLQAIVDDPDIAGSLVGKLSRSHRTDLLALAAQHLPGVFVCDECGDGLDNSHEGESCPVETAGCLACSPTAGPYAGEWEGQMLQECVVQAPCSVMRALCDYYEINLPYLTTTGAC
;
A
#
# COMPACT_ATOMS: atom_id res chain seq x y z
N MET A 1 -31.63 10.17 38.48
CA MET A 1 -31.94 9.24 37.37
C MET A 1 -31.30 9.84 36.14
N SER A 2 -30.10 9.41 35.78
CA SER A 2 -29.49 9.76 34.50
C SER A 2 -30.33 9.10 33.42
N VAL A 3 -30.83 9.92 32.49
CA VAL A 3 -31.42 9.41 31.26
C VAL A 3 -30.22 9.05 30.41
N ASP A 4 -29.92 7.76 30.28
CA ASP A 4 -29.00 7.29 29.24
C ASP A 4 -29.65 7.68 27.91
N GLU A 5 -29.13 8.73 27.27
CA GLU A 5 -29.44 8.99 25.87
C GLU A 5 -29.01 7.77 25.07
N PRO A 6 -29.89 7.18 24.24
CA PRO A 6 -29.48 6.07 23.40
C PRO A 6 -28.34 6.56 22.51
N THR A 7 -27.20 5.87 22.57
CA THR A 7 -26.08 6.09 21.67
C THR A 7 -26.55 5.76 20.26
N VAL A 8 -26.88 6.79 19.48
CA VAL A 8 -27.33 6.64 18.10
C VAL A 8 -26.11 6.43 17.22
N ASP A 9 -26.05 5.28 16.54
CA ASP A 9 -25.13 5.10 15.43
C ASP A 9 -25.58 5.97 14.25
N TRP A 10 -24.86 7.08 14.04
CA TRP A 10 -25.14 8.04 12.97
C TRP A 10 -24.89 7.46 11.57
N PHE A 11 -24.11 6.39 11.48
CA PHE A 11 -23.76 5.72 10.23
C PHE A 11 -24.01 4.22 10.37
N PRO A 12 -25.03 3.65 9.70
CA PRO A 12 -25.26 2.23 9.73
C PRO A 12 -24.10 1.48 9.06
N LEU A 13 -23.86 0.24 9.50
CA LEU A 13 -22.88 -0.62 8.84
C LEU A 13 -23.27 -0.82 7.37
N PRO A 14 -22.35 -0.58 6.40
CA PRO A 14 -22.64 -0.78 4.99
C PRO A 14 -23.12 -2.21 4.69
N ASP A 15 -24.06 -2.32 3.76
CA ASP A 15 -24.47 -3.62 3.20
C ASP A 15 -23.50 -4.05 2.10
N ALA A 16 -22.29 -4.43 2.52
CA ALA A 16 -21.20 -4.84 1.63
C ALA A 16 -20.38 -5.95 2.27
N GLU A 17 -19.77 -6.83 1.48
CA GLU A 17 -18.94 -7.93 1.98
C GLU A 17 -17.82 -7.47 2.93
N LEU A 18 -17.20 -6.34 2.60
CA LEU A 18 -16.08 -5.76 3.33
C LEU A 18 -16.38 -4.31 3.70
N VAL A 19 -15.97 -3.92 4.91
CA VAL A 19 -16.06 -2.55 5.43
C VAL A 19 -14.68 -2.07 5.87
N PHE A 20 -14.54 -0.75 6.03
CA PHE A 20 -13.31 -0.17 6.54
C PHE A 20 -13.16 -0.35 8.05
N GLY A 21 -11.95 -0.70 8.46
CA GLY A 21 -11.47 -0.54 9.83
C GLY A 21 -10.23 0.35 9.88
N LEU A 22 -10.07 1.10 10.96
CA LEU A 22 -8.94 1.99 11.19
C LEU A 22 -8.02 1.43 12.28
N GLY A 23 -6.78 1.18 11.89
CA GLY A 23 -5.67 0.90 12.79
C GLY A 23 -5.02 2.19 13.28
N SER A 24 -3.81 2.09 13.84
CA SER A 24 -3.05 3.26 14.29
C SER A 24 -2.73 4.22 13.13
N ASN A 25 -2.24 3.68 12.01
CA ASN A 25 -1.79 4.50 10.88
C ASN A 25 -2.36 4.05 9.53
N LEU A 26 -3.06 2.92 9.46
CA LEU A 26 -3.50 2.32 8.20
C LEU A 26 -5.00 2.06 8.20
N CYS A 27 -5.61 2.07 7.01
CA CYS A 27 -6.95 1.55 6.81
C CYS A 27 -6.91 0.08 6.38
N HIS A 28 -7.82 -0.72 6.94
CA HIS A 28 -7.87 -2.17 6.81
C HIS A 28 -9.22 -2.63 6.27
N ALA A 29 -9.23 -3.78 5.60
CA ALA A 29 -10.47 -4.47 5.23
C ALA A 29 -10.95 -5.35 6.38
N VAL A 30 -12.23 -5.24 6.72
CA VAL A 30 -12.90 -6.07 7.73
C VAL A 30 -14.07 -6.78 7.07
N ALA A 31 -14.16 -8.10 7.24
CA ALA A 31 -15.32 -8.85 6.77
C ALA A 31 -16.58 -8.40 7.51
N ARG A 32 -17.70 -8.19 6.80
CA ARG A 32 -18.94 -7.72 7.41
C ARG A 32 -19.42 -8.62 8.54
N ALA A 33 -19.26 -9.94 8.41
CA ALA A 33 -19.57 -10.89 9.49
C ALA A 33 -18.76 -10.58 10.76
N ALA A 34 -17.44 -10.38 10.64
CA ALA A 34 -16.59 -10.03 11.77
C ALA A 34 -16.93 -8.64 12.35
N ALA A 35 -17.36 -7.68 11.52
CA ALA A 35 -17.84 -6.39 11.99
C ALA A 35 -19.15 -6.51 12.78
N VAL A 36 -20.13 -7.28 12.27
CA VAL A 36 -21.40 -7.56 12.95
C VAL A 36 -21.16 -8.27 14.29
N ASP A 37 -20.30 -9.29 14.30
CA ASP A 37 -19.95 -10.02 15.52
C ASP A 37 -19.27 -9.09 16.56
N ALA A 38 -18.42 -8.18 16.10
CA ALA A 38 -17.74 -7.21 16.96
C ALA A 38 -18.67 -6.14 17.54
N ILE A 39 -19.73 -5.76 16.80
CA ILE A 39 -20.75 -4.81 17.28
C ILE A 39 -21.61 -5.50 18.34
N GLY A 40 -22.08 -6.73 18.07
CA GLY A 40 -22.95 -7.47 18.97
C GLY A 40 -24.20 -6.66 19.36
N GLU A 41 -24.41 -6.45 20.66
CA GLU A 41 -25.49 -5.63 21.22
C GLU A 41 -25.06 -4.16 21.47
N GLY A 42 -23.80 -3.82 21.19
CA GLY A 42 -23.22 -2.49 21.40
C GLY A 42 -23.41 -1.53 20.22
N VAL A 43 -22.62 -0.46 20.22
CA VAL A 43 -22.61 0.56 19.16
C VAL A 43 -21.36 0.48 18.29
N ILE A 44 -21.49 0.87 17.03
CA ILE A 44 -20.41 0.77 16.03
C ILE A 44 -19.16 1.55 16.45
N CYS A 45 -19.33 2.73 17.07
CA CYS A 45 -18.20 3.58 17.43
C CYS A 45 -17.24 2.96 18.47
N ASP A 46 -17.74 2.05 19.29
CA ASP A 46 -16.96 1.37 20.33
C ASP A 46 -16.45 -0.01 19.89
N ALA A 47 -16.99 -0.54 18.78
CA ALA A 47 -16.69 -1.87 18.29
C ALA A 47 -15.27 -1.96 17.72
N ARG A 48 -14.56 -3.04 18.09
CA ARG A 48 -13.26 -3.40 17.52
C ARG A 48 -13.33 -4.77 16.87
N ALA A 49 -12.96 -4.85 15.60
CA ALA A 49 -13.02 -6.07 14.81
C ALA A 49 -11.62 -6.50 14.37
N ILE A 50 -11.47 -7.81 14.12
CA ILE A 50 -10.26 -8.34 13.49
C ILE A 50 -10.37 -8.15 11.97
N SER A 51 -9.43 -7.40 11.40
CA SER A 51 -9.29 -7.23 9.96
C SER A 51 -8.83 -8.50 9.26
N VAL A 52 -8.95 -8.56 7.94
CA VAL A 52 -8.54 -9.73 7.14
C VAL A 52 -7.04 -10.04 7.25
N CYS A 53 -6.21 -9.04 7.59
CA CYS A 53 -4.78 -9.22 7.84
C CYS A 53 -4.46 -9.58 9.31
N GLY A 54 -5.48 -9.73 10.17
CA GLY A 54 -5.34 -10.09 11.59
C GLY A 54 -5.13 -8.90 12.53
N GLU A 55 -5.13 -7.66 12.04
CA GLU A 55 -5.00 -6.46 12.88
C GLU A 55 -6.32 -6.14 13.57
N LEU A 56 -6.28 -5.77 14.86
CA LEU A 56 -7.45 -5.30 15.59
C LEU A 56 -7.69 -3.80 15.31
N VAL A 57 -8.86 -3.49 14.75
CA VAL A 57 -9.17 -2.15 14.22
C VAL A 57 -10.52 -1.64 14.72
N GLY A 58 -10.66 -0.32 14.83
CA GLY A 58 -11.96 0.31 15.06
C GLY A 58 -12.77 0.40 13.77
N LEU A 59 -14.09 0.21 13.81
CA LEU A 59 -14.92 0.25 12.60
C LEU A 59 -15.12 1.69 12.09
N ALA A 60 -15.05 1.88 10.77
CA ALA A 60 -15.30 3.16 10.10
C ALA A 60 -16.49 3.07 9.14
N ALA A 61 -17.69 2.82 9.67
CA ALA A 61 -18.90 2.63 8.86
C ALA A 61 -19.20 3.81 7.92
N GLY A 62 -18.91 5.04 8.34
CA GLY A 62 -19.09 6.25 7.51
C GLY A 62 -18.19 6.32 6.27
N TRP A 63 -17.20 5.44 6.14
CA TRP A 63 -16.34 5.36 4.95
C TRP A 63 -16.92 4.47 3.84
N GLY A 64 -18.03 3.78 4.12
CA GLY A 64 -18.70 2.91 3.14
C GLY A 64 -18.03 1.55 2.97
N ALA A 65 -18.26 0.93 1.82
CA ALA A 65 -17.72 -0.37 1.47
C ALA A 65 -16.21 -0.31 1.18
N TYR A 66 -15.48 -1.35 1.61
CA TYR A 66 -14.09 -1.56 1.20
C TYR A 66 -14.09 -2.20 -0.19
N GLU A 67 -14.03 -1.37 -1.23
CA GLU A 67 -14.08 -1.79 -2.62
C GLU A 67 -13.18 -0.94 -3.52
N ARG A 68 -12.71 -1.54 -4.62
CA ARG A 68 -11.92 -0.88 -5.64
C ARG A 68 -12.67 0.35 -6.16
N GLY A 69 -12.00 1.50 -6.18
CA GLY A 69 -12.60 2.79 -6.55
C GLY A 69 -13.17 3.60 -5.38
N SER A 70 -13.18 3.06 -4.16
CA SER A 70 -13.46 3.86 -2.97
C SER A 70 -12.44 5.00 -2.84
N ARG A 71 -12.93 6.22 -2.63
CA ARG A 71 -12.09 7.42 -2.43
C ARG A 71 -11.07 7.26 -1.30
N TYR A 72 -11.35 6.38 -0.35
CA TYR A 72 -10.51 6.14 0.82
C TYR A 72 -9.36 5.18 0.55
N LEU A 73 -9.48 4.31 -0.47
CA LEU A 73 -8.34 3.51 -0.92
C LEU A 73 -7.34 4.35 -1.72
N ASN A 74 -7.80 5.44 -2.35
CA ASN A 74 -6.97 6.32 -3.18
C ASN A 74 -6.33 7.48 -2.40
N ARG A 75 -6.68 7.67 -1.12
CA ARG A 75 -6.24 8.83 -0.30
C ARG A 75 -5.64 8.46 1.05
N ALA A 76 -5.88 7.26 1.56
CA ALA A 76 -5.41 6.84 2.87
C ALA A 76 -4.19 5.92 2.73
N ASP A 77 -3.38 5.86 3.78
CA ASP A 77 -2.37 4.83 3.94
C ASP A 77 -3.05 3.48 4.09
N VAL A 78 -3.20 2.76 2.97
CA VAL A 78 -3.89 1.48 2.92
C VAL A 78 -2.99 0.37 3.46
N CYS A 79 -3.57 -0.57 4.21
CA CYS A 79 -2.86 -1.78 4.57
C CYS A 79 -2.61 -2.64 3.33
N HIS A 80 -1.37 -2.65 2.81
CA HIS A 80 -0.98 -3.44 1.64
C HIS A 80 -1.35 -4.93 1.78
N ARG A 81 -1.26 -5.51 2.98
CA ARG A 81 -1.69 -6.90 3.21
C ARG A 81 -3.19 -7.08 2.95
N CYS A 82 -4.04 -6.18 3.45
CA CYS A 82 -5.48 -6.23 3.19
C CYS A 82 -5.76 -6.14 1.69
N VAL A 83 -5.11 -5.22 0.97
CA VAL A 83 -5.25 -5.05 -0.47
C VAL A 83 -4.97 -6.36 -1.22
N TRP A 84 -3.83 -7.00 -0.95
CA TRP A 84 -3.46 -8.24 -1.64
C TRP A 84 -4.32 -9.45 -1.24
N ILE A 85 -4.75 -9.55 0.02
CA ILE A 85 -5.68 -10.60 0.47
C ILE A 85 -7.02 -10.47 -0.25
N VAL A 86 -7.57 -9.26 -0.32
CA VAL A 86 -8.86 -8.99 -0.97
C VAL A 86 -8.76 -9.25 -2.48
N ALA A 87 -7.70 -8.74 -3.14
CA ALA A 87 -7.48 -8.99 -4.55
C ALA A 87 -7.35 -10.49 -4.85
N ALA A 88 -6.65 -11.25 -4.01
CA ALA A 88 -6.54 -12.70 -4.16
C ALA A 88 -7.88 -13.41 -3.97
N ALA A 89 -8.65 -13.04 -2.94
CA ALA A 89 -9.96 -13.62 -2.66
C ALA A 89 -10.96 -13.39 -3.80
N ARG A 90 -10.87 -12.23 -4.47
CA ARG A 90 -11.75 -11.83 -5.59
C ARG A 90 -11.26 -12.24 -6.98
N ALA A 91 -10.13 -12.95 -7.06
CA ALA A 91 -9.46 -13.27 -8.34
C ALA A 91 -9.07 -12.03 -9.17
N GLU A 92 -8.70 -10.95 -8.49
CA GLU A 92 -8.32 -9.64 -9.06
C GLU A 92 -6.80 -9.37 -9.02
N LEU A 93 -5.98 -10.39 -8.76
CA LEU A 93 -4.51 -10.22 -8.66
C LEU A 93 -3.90 -9.57 -9.92
N ALA A 94 -4.35 -9.96 -11.11
CA ALA A 94 -3.86 -9.37 -12.35
C ALA A 94 -4.17 -7.87 -12.46
N ALA A 95 -5.37 -7.45 -12.04
CA ALA A 95 -5.73 -6.04 -11.99
C ALA A 95 -4.92 -5.29 -10.94
N GLN A 96 -4.67 -5.92 -9.78
CA GLN A 96 -3.85 -5.33 -8.71
C GLN A 96 -2.37 -5.17 -9.11
N ILE A 97 -1.83 -6.09 -9.92
CA ILE A 97 -0.47 -5.95 -10.49
C ILE A 97 -0.44 -4.81 -11.51
N ALA A 98 -1.46 -4.69 -12.36
CA ALA A 98 -1.55 -3.59 -13.32
C ALA A 98 -1.60 -2.22 -12.62
N ASP A 99 -2.26 -2.11 -11.47
CA ASP A 99 -2.29 -0.89 -10.66
C ASP A 99 -0.92 -0.52 -10.05
N ALA A 100 0.01 -1.49 -9.96
CA ALA A 100 1.37 -1.27 -9.48
C ALA A 100 2.34 -0.82 -10.58
N ARG A 101 1.85 -0.64 -11.82
CA ARG A 101 2.63 -0.11 -12.94
C ARG A 101 3.12 1.29 -12.64
N VAL A 102 4.37 1.56 -13.02
CA VAL A 102 4.96 2.90 -12.98
C VAL A 102 4.18 3.81 -13.95
N GLU A 103 3.78 4.98 -13.49
CA GLU A 103 3.11 5.96 -14.36
C GLU A 103 4.01 6.37 -15.53
N GLU A 104 3.43 6.56 -16.71
CA GLU A 104 4.17 6.82 -17.97
C GLU A 104 5.22 7.94 -17.82
N ARG A 105 4.87 9.02 -17.12
CA ARG A 105 5.77 10.17 -16.86
C ARG A 105 7.02 9.80 -16.04
N HIS A 106 6.99 8.71 -15.30
CA HIS A 106 8.04 8.26 -14.38
C HIS A 106 8.84 7.07 -14.93
N GLU A 107 8.41 6.47 -16.05
CA GLU A 107 9.02 5.26 -16.62
C GLU A 107 10.52 5.41 -16.87
N ARG A 108 10.94 6.56 -17.42
CA ARG A 108 12.36 6.80 -17.74
C ARG A 108 13.26 6.77 -16.50
N VAL A 109 12.80 7.37 -15.40
CA VAL A 109 13.57 7.47 -14.16
C VAL A 109 13.67 6.11 -13.49
N VAL A 110 12.57 5.37 -13.45
CA VAL A 110 12.58 3.99 -12.91
C VAL A 110 13.40 3.05 -13.79
N ALA A 111 13.28 3.13 -15.12
CA ALA A 111 14.07 2.34 -16.04
C ALA A 111 15.57 2.64 -15.94
N THR A 112 15.95 3.90 -15.65
CA THR A 112 17.35 4.26 -15.40
C THR A 112 17.89 3.57 -14.14
N ALA A 113 17.09 3.53 -13.06
CA ALA A 113 17.48 2.91 -11.79
C ALA A 113 17.48 1.38 -11.85
N LEU A 114 16.47 0.78 -12.49
CA LEU A 114 16.23 -0.67 -12.50
C LEU A 114 16.66 -1.37 -13.79
N GLY A 115 17.12 -0.64 -14.80
CA GLY A 115 17.37 -1.14 -16.16
C GLY A 115 16.10 -1.30 -17.01
N ASP A 116 14.92 -1.40 -16.38
CA ASP A 116 13.63 -1.60 -17.02
C ASP A 116 12.50 -1.18 -16.05
N SER A 117 11.52 -0.39 -16.52
CA SER A 117 10.39 0.08 -15.71
C SER A 117 9.39 -1.03 -15.34
N THR A 118 9.39 -2.15 -16.06
CA THR A 118 8.47 -3.27 -15.85
C THR A 118 8.93 -4.27 -14.79
N VAL A 119 10.13 -4.10 -14.21
CA VAL A 119 10.71 -5.01 -13.21
C VAL A 119 9.75 -5.24 -12.03
N GLY A 120 9.06 -4.20 -11.57
CA GLY A 120 8.09 -4.31 -10.47
C GLY A 120 6.92 -5.24 -10.81
N GLU A 121 6.32 -5.07 -11.98
CA GLU A 121 5.25 -5.94 -12.46
C GLU A 121 5.73 -7.38 -12.64
N ARG A 122 6.92 -7.57 -13.24
CA ARG A 122 7.52 -8.89 -13.43
C ARG A 122 7.78 -9.59 -12.10
N LEU A 123 8.23 -8.85 -11.08
CA LEU A 123 8.45 -9.39 -9.75
C LEU A 123 7.13 -9.83 -9.09
N LEU A 124 6.10 -8.99 -9.12
CA LEU A 124 4.79 -9.34 -8.56
C LEU A 124 4.16 -10.54 -9.30
N GLN A 125 4.29 -10.57 -10.63
CA GLN A 125 3.81 -11.69 -11.44
C GLN A 125 4.56 -12.98 -11.12
N ALA A 126 5.89 -12.92 -10.94
CA ALA A 126 6.68 -14.09 -10.54
C ALA A 126 6.23 -14.66 -9.19
N ILE A 127 5.89 -13.81 -8.21
CA ILE A 127 5.33 -14.24 -6.92
C ILE A 127 3.95 -14.89 -7.07
N VAL A 128 3.11 -14.38 -7.99
CA VAL A 128 1.80 -14.99 -8.28
C VAL A 128 1.96 -16.38 -8.89
N ASP A 129 2.92 -16.52 -9.80
CA ASP A 129 3.16 -17.75 -10.56
C ASP A 129 4.00 -18.79 -9.80
N ASP A 130 4.58 -18.42 -8.66
CA ASP A 130 5.39 -19.31 -7.82
C ASP A 130 4.55 -20.52 -7.34
N PRO A 131 4.91 -21.76 -7.75
CA PRO A 131 4.20 -22.97 -7.39
C PRO A 131 4.45 -23.43 -5.95
N ASP A 132 5.59 -23.08 -5.34
CA ASP A 132 5.98 -23.53 -4.01
C ASP A 132 5.20 -22.83 -2.90
N ILE A 133 4.69 -21.63 -3.19
CA ILE A 133 3.80 -20.87 -2.30
C ILE A 133 2.35 -20.87 -2.79
N ALA A 134 2.01 -21.76 -3.73
CA ALA A 134 0.68 -21.88 -4.29
C ALA A 134 -0.33 -22.47 -3.31
N GLY A 135 -1.26 -21.62 -2.87
CA GLY A 135 -2.49 -22.01 -2.20
C GLY A 135 -3.71 -21.54 -2.99
N SER A 136 -4.83 -22.25 -2.87
CA SER A 136 -6.12 -21.73 -3.35
C SER A 136 -6.55 -20.56 -2.44
N LEU A 137 -6.48 -19.34 -3.01
CA LEU A 137 -6.80 -18.08 -2.34
C LEU A 137 -8.20 -17.55 -2.71
N VAL A 138 -8.78 -18.01 -3.82
CA VAL A 138 -10.09 -17.54 -4.31
C VAL A 138 -11.17 -17.88 -3.29
N GLY A 139 -11.98 -16.88 -2.94
CA GLY A 139 -13.04 -16.99 -1.94
C GLY A 139 -12.57 -17.05 -0.49
N LYS A 140 -11.26 -16.86 -0.21
CA LYS A 140 -10.71 -16.89 1.15
C LYS A 140 -10.11 -15.54 1.55
N LEU A 141 -10.82 -14.82 2.41
CA LEU A 141 -10.35 -13.58 3.05
C LEU A 141 -9.39 -13.88 4.20
N SER A 142 -8.25 -14.50 3.90
CA SER A 142 -7.26 -14.91 4.90
C SER A 142 -5.84 -14.69 4.41
N ARG A 143 -4.92 -14.51 5.36
CA ARG A 143 -3.49 -14.46 5.07
C ARG A 143 -2.99 -15.76 4.45
N SER A 144 -1.98 -15.61 3.60
CA SER A 144 -1.19 -16.68 3.01
C SER A 144 0.24 -16.20 2.82
N HIS A 145 1.17 -17.13 2.63
CA HIS A 145 2.55 -16.79 2.30
C HIS A 145 2.62 -15.91 1.05
N ARG A 146 1.87 -16.26 -0.01
CA ARG A 146 1.81 -15.47 -1.25
C ARG A 146 1.33 -14.05 -1.02
N THR A 147 0.22 -13.84 -0.31
CA THR A 147 -0.31 -12.48 -0.07
C THR A 147 0.62 -11.66 0.82
N ASP A 148 1.32 -12.29 1.76
CA ASP A 148 2.31 -11.60 2.60
C ASP A 148 3.54 -11.18 1.76
N LEU A 149 4.01 -12.05 0.85
CA LEU A 149 5.14 -11.76 -0.03
C LEU A 149 4.81 -10.70 -1.08
N LEU A 150 3.61 -10.74 -1.67
CA LEU A 150 3.11 -9.69 -2.56
C LEU A 150 3.02 -8.34 -1.85
N ALA A 151 2.50 -8.33 -0.63
CA ALA A 151 2.43 -7.11 0.17
C ALA A 151 3.82 -6.55 0.50
N LEU A 152 4.78 -7.41 0.83
CA LEU A 152 6.16 -7.01 1.08
C LEU A 152 6.80 -6.45 -0.20
N ALA A 153 6.74 -7.18 -1.31
CA ALA A 153 7.32 -6.76 -2.58
C ALA A 153 6.74 -5.43 -3.07
N ALA A 154 5.41 -5.27 -2.99
CA ALA A 154 4.71 -4.05 -3.40
C ALA A 154 5.18 -2.80 -2.63
N GLN A 155 5.43 -2.93 -1.31
CA GLN A 155 5.94 -1.83 -0.48
C GLN A 155 7.35 -1.37 -0.89
N HIS A 156 8.13 -2.26 -1.52
CA HIS A 156 9.50 -1.97 -1.94
C HIS A 156 9.63 -1.60 -3.41
N LEU A 157 8.54 -1.52 -4.16
CA LEU A 157 8.56 -0.97 -5.52
C LEU A 157 9.02 0.49 -5.48
N PRO A 158 9.80 0.95 -6.48
CA PRO A 158 10.30 2.33 -6.46
C PRO A 158 9.17 3.35 -6.60
N GLY A 159 9.20 4.35 -5.73
CA GLY A 159 8.55 5.64 -5.97
C GLY A 159 9.50 6.60 -6.68
N VAL A 160 8.95 7.67 -7.25
CA VAL A 160 9.75 8.78 -7.80
C VAL A 160 9.71 9.96 -6.83
N PHE A 161 10.88 10.43 -6.46
CA PHE A 161 11.09 11.65 -5.69
C PHE A 161 11.33 12.80 -6.65
N VAL A 162 10.68 13.93 -6.37
CA VAL A 162 10.81 15.21 -7.08
C VAL A 162 11.27 16.28 -6.10
N CYS A 163 11.63 17.47 -6.58
CA CYS A 163 11.85 18.62 -5.69
C CYS A 163 10.56 19.04 -4.99
N ASP A 164 10.71 19.75 -3.88
CA ASP A 164 9.59 20.30 -3.09
C ASP A 164 8.64 21.15 -3.95
N GLU A 165 9.18 21.96 -4.87
CA GLU A 165 8.38 22.79 -5.79
C GLU A 165 7.45 21.96 -6.69
N CYS A 166 7.89 20.77 -7.11
CA CYS A 166 7.08 19.86 -7.91
C CYS A 166 6.12 19.04 -7.05
N GLY A 167 6.52 18.66 -5.82
CA GLY A 167 5.69 17.89 -4.89
C GLY A 167 4.46 18.64 -4.36
N ASP A 168 4.56 19.97 -4.23
CA ASP A 168 3.44 20.84 -3.81
C ASP A 168 2.54 21.27 -4.99
N GLY A 169 2.96 21.01 -6.23
CA GLY A 169 2.25 21.37 -7.45
C GLY A 169 1.25 20.31 -7.93
N LEU A 170 0.21 20.74 -8.65
CA LEU A 170 -0.82 19.84 -9.23
C LEU A 170 -0.28 18.93 -10.36
N ASP A 171 0.96 19.13 -10.83
CA ASP A 171 1.44 18.51 -12.07
C ASP A 171 2.88 17.99 -12.02
N ASN A 172 3.52 17.94 -10.83
CA ASN A 172 4.89 17.42 -10.62
C ASN A 172 5.91 17.82 -11.70
N SER A 173 5.76 19.01 -12.28
CA SER A 173 6.51 19.45 -13.44
C SER A 173 6.91 20.92 -13.30
N HIS A 174 8.10 21.23 -13.80
CA HIS A 174 8.48 22.62 -14.03
C HIS A 174 7.96 23.00 -15.41
N GLU A 175 6.93 23.84 -15.47
CA GLU A 175 6.40 24.40 -16.73
C GLU A 175 6.00 23.33 -17.79
N GLY A 176 5.59 22.13 -17.35
CA GLY A 176 5.21 21.02 -18.23
C GLY A 176 6.36 20.07 -18.61
N GLU A 177 7.56 20.26 -18.04
CA GLU A 177 8.71 19.36 -18.18
C GLU A 177 8.93 18.49 -16.93
N SER A 178 9.53 17.31 -17.11
CA SER A 178 9.94 16.43 -16.01
C SER A 178 10.82 17.17 -15.01
N CYS A 179 10.66 16.87 -13.72
CA CYS A 179 11.45 17.51 -12.69
C CYS A 179 12.94 17.15 -12.85
N PRO A 180 13.85 18.15 -12.87
CA PRO A 180 15.27 17.93 -13.19
C PRO A 180 16.02 17.17 -12.09
N VAL A 181 15.44 17.05 -10.90
CA VAL A 181 16.00 16.30 -9.76
C VAL A 181 15.25 14.99 -9.50
N GLU A 182 14.47 14.52 -10.47
CA GLU A 182 13.74 13.26 -10.36
C GLU A 182 14.65 12.07 -10.08
N THR A 183 14.29 11.31 -9.05
CA THR A 183 15.09 10.19 -8.60
C THR A 183 14.19 9.04 -8.15
N ALA A 184 14.49 7.80 -8.59
CA ALA A 184 13.74 6.62 -8.15
C ALA A 184 14.33 6.04 -6.87
N GLY A 185 13.50 5.79 -5.87
CA GLY A 185 13.92 5.09 -4.67
C GLY A 185 12.81 4.45 -3.88
N CYS A 186 13.18 3.82 -2.78
CA CYS A 186 12.30 2.97 -2.01
C CYS A 186 11.73 3.74 -0.81
N LEU A 187 10.44 4.06 -0.87
CA LEU A 187 9.71 4.71 0.22
C LEU A 187 9.77 3.89 1.51
N ALA A 188 9.57 2.57 1.43
CA ALA A 188 9.59 1.70 2.61
C ALA A 188 10.97 1.60 3.31
N CYS A 189 12.06 1.93 2.61
CA CYS A 189 13.40 1.93 3.18
C CYS A 189 13.91 3.34 3.52
N SER A 190 13.20 4.39 3.11
CA SER A 190 13.61 5.78 3.33
C SER A 190 12.87 6.33 4.56
N PRO A 191 13.57 6.83 5.59
CA PRO A 191 12.91 7.30 6.79
C PRO A 191 12.21 8.64 6.54
N THR A 192 11.05 8.79 7.18
CA THR A 192 10.33 10.07 7.28
C THR A 192 10.57 10.71 8.63
N ALA A 193 10.47 12.03 8.68
CA ALA A 193 10.57 12.80 9.89
C ALA A 193 9.40 12.46 10.82
N GLY A 194 9.72 12.20 12.08
CA GLY A 194 8.76 11.73 13.07
C GLY A 194 7.80 12.80 13.59
N PRO A 195 6.92 12.44 14.52
CA PRO A 195 5.79 13.28 14.98
C PRO A 195 6.19 14.55 15.74
N TYR A 196 7.48 14.76 16.01
CA TYR A 196 8.00 15.95 16.68
C TYR A 196 8.66 16.93 15.71
N ALA A 197 8.61 16.67 14.40
CA ALA A 197 9.27 17.49 13.38
C ALA A 197 8.46 18.72 12.93
N GLY A 198 7.27 18.95 13.51
CA GLY A 198 6.45 20.11 13.19
C GLY A 198 5.93 20.08 11.76
N GLU A 199 6.16 21.14 10.99
CA GLU A 199 5.78 21.23 9.57
C GLU A 199 6.45 20.17 8.68
N TRP A 200 7.52 19.54 9.18
CA TRP A 200 8.26 18.50 8.48
C TRP A 200 7.76 17.09 8.82
N GLU A 201 6.79 16.91 9.73
CA GLU A 201 6.26 15.58 10.06
C GLU A 201 5.78 14.83 8.80
N GLY A 202 6.23 13.59 8.64
CA GLY A 202 5.91 12.75 7.47
C GLY A 202 6.77 13.03 6.23
N GLN A 203 7.52 14.13 6.19
CA GLN A 203 8.44 14.43 5.09
C GLN A 203 9.64 13.48 5.10
N MET A 204 10.12 13.08 3.92
CA MET A 204 11.31 12.23 3.84
C MET A 204 12.59 12.96 4.22
N LEU A 205 13.48 12.25 4.90
CA LEU A 205 14.82 12.75 5.21
C LEU A 205 15.71 12.60 3.98
N GLN A 206 15.99 13.70 3.30
CA GLN A 206 16.76 13.74 2.04
C GLN A 206 18.14 13.10 2.17
N GLU A 207 18.77 13.21 3.34
CA GLU A 207 20.09 12.63 3.64
C GLU A 207 20.07 11.09 3.73
N CYS A 208 18.87 10.49 3.82
CA CYS A 208 18.66 9.08 4.11
C CYS A 208 17.82 8.36 3.03
N VAL A 209 17.68 8.95 1.84
CA VAL A 209 16.91 8.34 0.74
C VAL A 209 17.60 7.09 0.23
N VAL A 210 16.89 5.96 0.29
CA VAL A 210 17.37 4.68 -0.26
C VAL A 210 17.02 4.61 -1.74
N GLN A 211 18.04 4.83 -2.57
CA GLN A 211 17.95 4.75 -4.02
C GLN A 211 17.54 3.36 -4.52
N ALA A 212 16.79 3.33 -5.62
CA ALA A 212 16.38 2.08 -6.25
C ALA A 212 17.53 1.46 -7.06
N PRO A 213 17.64 0.12 -7.11
CA PRO A 213 16.91 -0.83 -6.29
C PRO A 213 17.48 -0.93 -4.87
N CYS A 214 16.58 -0.97 -3.88
CA CYS A 214 16.92 -1.24 -2.49
C CYS A 214 17.34 -2.71 -2.29
N SER A 215 17.92 -3.03 -1.13
CA SER A 215 18.41 -4.39 -0.84
C SER A 215 17.31 -5.46 -0.86
N VAL A 216 16.10 -5.14 -0.38
CA VAL A 216 14.96 -6.07 -0.41
C VAL A 216 14.55 -6.38 -1.85
N MET A 217 14.42 -5.34 -2.68
CA MET A 217 14.06 -5.52 -4.09
C MET A 217 15.13 -6.33 -4.84
N ARG A 218 16.42 -6.09 -4.58
CA ARG A 218 17.50 -6.91 -5.15
C ARG A 218 17.37 -8.37 -4.72
N ALA A 219 17.23 -8.64 -3.43
CA ALA A 219 17.13 -10.00 -2.93
C ALA A 219 15.93 -10.76 -3.53
N LEU A 220 14.79 -10.10 -3.69
CA LEU A 220 13.62 -10.68 -4.33
C LEU A 220 13.83 -10.91 -5.83
N CYS A 221 14.41 -9.94 -6.53
CA CYS A 221 14.72 -10.09 -7.96
C CYS A 221 15.73 -11.20 -8.19
N ASP A 222 16.78 -11.30 -7.38
CA ASP A 222 17.78 -12.37 -7.44
C ASP A 222 17.13 -13.74 -7.21
N TYR A 223 16.22 -13.86 -6.23
CA TYR A 223 15.49 -15.11 -5.97
C TYR A 223 14.63 -15.55 -7.15
N TYR A 224 13.95 -14.61 -7.82
CA TYR A 224 13.11 -14.88 -8.99
C TYR A 224 13.88 -14.77 -10.33
N GLU A 225 15.20 -14.68 -10.29
CA GLU A 225 16.08 -14.59 -11.47
C GLU A 225 15.76 -13.40 -12.42
N ILE A 226 15.28 -12.31 -11.84
CA ILE A 226 14.99 -11.05 -12.55
C ILE A 226 16.25 -10.18 -12.57
N ASN A 227 16.84 -10.01 -13.75
CA ASN A 227 18.04 -9.21 -13.91
C ASN A 227 17.82 -7.74 -13.56
N LEU A 228 18.66 -7.23 -12.65
CA LEU A 228 18.82 -5.81 -12.33
C LEU A 228 20.22 -5.34 -12.79
N PRO A 229 20.39 -4.04 -13.11
CA PRO A 229 21.72 -3.50 -13.37
C PRO A 229 22.58 -3.63 -12.11
N TYR A 230 23.80 -4.13 -12.30
CA TYR A 230 24.84 -3.99 -11.29
C TYR A 230 25.14 -2.50 -11.15
N LEU A 231 25.11 -1.98 -9.92
CA LEU A 231 25.62 -0.65 -9.64
C LEU A 231 27.11 -0.64 -9.97
N THR A 232 27.48 -0.21 -11.17
CA THR A 232 28.82 0.28 -11.40
C THR A 232 28.90 1.58 -10.61
N THR A 233 29.63 1.54 -9.49
CA THR A 233 29.96 2.72 -8.68
C THR A 233 30.82 3.66 -9.53
N THR A 234 30.21 4.40 -10.46
CA THR A 234 30.84 5.60 -11.03
C THR A 234 30.74 6.66 -9.95
N GLY A 235 31.87 6.85 -9.27
CA GLY A 235 31.96 7.70 -8.10
C GLY A 235 31.67 9.18 -8.36
N ALA A 236 31.27 9.85 -7.30
CA ALA A 236 31.60 11.24 -7.04
C ALA A 236 31.70 11.41 -5.53
N CYS A 237 32.92 11.68 -5.07
CA CYS A 237 33.18 12.43 -3.85
C CYS A 237 32.96 13.92 -4.13
#